data_AF-A0AB33WL34-F1
#
_entry.id   AF-A0AB33WL34-F1
#
_cell.length_a   1.000
_cell.length_b   1.000
_cell.length_c   1.000
_cell.angle_alpha   90.00
_cell.angle_beta   90.00
_cell.angle_gamma   90.00
#
_symmetry.space_group_name_H-M   'P 1'
#
loop_
_entity.id
_entity.type
_entity.pdbx_description
1 polymer ?
#
loop_
_entity_poly.entity_id
_entity_poly.type
_entity_poly.pdbx_seq_one_letter_code
_entity_poly.pdbx_strand_id
1 'polypeptide(L)' 'MIIIKDEFAGGAQVSMEMDKDAGELFVFYCPAGQGCKVSKWPLDSYHMPIAMAYYAECCELETA' A
#
# COMPACT_ATOMS: atom_id res chain seq x y z
N MET A 1 -8.00 15.24 -1.40
CA MET A 1 -7.12 14.18 -1.94
C MET A 1 -5.62 14.48 -1.79
N ILE A 2 -4.97 14.01 -0.71
CA ILE A 2 -3.50 13.87 -0.68
C ILE A 2 -3.22 12.43 -1.10
N ILE A 3 -3.01 12.21 -2.40
CA ILE A 3 -2.52 10.92 -2.86
C ILE A 3 -1.03 10.92 -2.55
N ILE A 4 -0.59 10.12 -1.58
CA ILE A 4 0.80 9.68 -1.57
C ILE A 4 0.90 8.71 -2.74
N LYS A 5 1.12 9.24 -3.93
CA LYS A 5 1.43 8.44 -5.10
C LYS A 5 2.88 8.03 -4.94
N ASP A 6 3.12 6.83 -4.41
CA ASP A 6 4.24 6.06 -4.92
C ASP A 6 3.78 5.53 -6.29
N GLU A 7 3.76 6.45 -7.26
CA GLU A 7 3.77 6.06 -8.68
C GLU A 7 4.92 5.08 -8.79
N PHE A 8 4.66 3.86 -9.29
CA PHE A 8 5.58 2.73 -9.50
C PHE A 8 6.85 3.15 -10.30
N ALA A 9 7.64 4.05 -9.76
CA ALA A 9 8.74 4.75 -10.38
C ALA A 9 10.02 4.09 -9.85
N GLY A 10 10.27 2.87 -10.31
CA GLY A 10 11.52 2.18 -10.01
C GLY A 10 11.41 0.69 -9.74
N GLY A 11 10.42 -0.01 -10.29
CA GLY A 11 10.31 -1.47 -10.12
C GLY A 11 9.78 -1.91 -8.76
N ALA A 12 9.49 -0.98 -7.84
CA ALA A 12 8.74 -1.29 -6.63
C ALA A 12 7.33 -1.73 -7.02
N GLN A 13 6.97 -2.97 -6.70
CA GLN A 13 5.66 -3.53 -6.97
C GLN A 13 4.68 -3.29 -5.82
N VAL A 14 5.03 -2.42 -4.89
CA VAL A 14 4.25 -2.09 -3.70
C VAL A 14 3.92 -0.60 -3.75
N SER A 15 2.66 -0.24 -3.51
CA SER A 15 2.22 1.14 -3.40
C SER A 15 1.20 1.28 -2.28
N MET A 16 1.06 2.47 -1.72
CA MET A 16 0.04 2.75 -0.72
C MET A 16 -0.68 4.05 -1.05
N GLU A 17 -2.01 4.03 -0.97
CA GLU A 17 -2.87 5.18 -1.20
C GLU A 17 -3.74 5.48 0.01
N MET A 18 -3.92 6.77 0.31
CA MET A 18 -4.80 7.23 1.39
C MET A 18 -5.92 8.09 0.79
N ASP A 19 -7.15 7.61 0.91
CA ASP A 19 -8.34 8.39 0.56
C ASP A 19 -8.91 9.03 1.84
N LYS A 20 -8.60 10.32 2.02
CA LYS A 20 -9.11 11.12 3.15
C LYS A 20 -10.59 11.42 3.05
N ASP A 21 -11.14 11.42 1.83
CA ASP A 21 -12.53 11.79 1.57
C ASP A 21 -13.44 10.57 1.83
N ALA A 22 -12.97 9.37 1.50
CA ALA A 22 -13.63 8.10 1.84
C ALA A 22 -13.26 7.56 3.25
N GLY A 23 -12.18 8.06 3.86
CA GLY A 23 -11.68 7.53 5.13
C GLY A 23 -11.11 6.13 4.98
N GLU A 24 -10.42 5.87 3.87
CA GLU A 24 -9.87 4.55 3.52
C GLU A 24 -8.38 4.63 3.21
N LEU A 25 -7.69 3.51 3.43
CA LEU A 25 -6.28 3.33 3.12
C LEU A 25 -6.11 2.01 2.36
N PHE A 26 -5.35 2.08 1.28
CA PHE A 26 -5.13 0.98 0.36
C PHE A 26 -3.64 0.66 0.28
N VAL A 27 -3.29 -0.63 0.33
CA VAL A 27 -1.95 -1.12 -0.01
C VAL A 27 -2.09 -2.02 -1.23
N PHE A 28 -1.34 -1.70 -2.27
CA PHE A 28 -1.23 -2.45 -3.51
C PHE A 28 0.08 -3.23 -3.49
N TYR A 29 0.02 -4.52 -3.73
CA TYR A 29 1.19 -5.39 -3.85
C TYR A 29 1.06 -6.23 -5.12
N CYS A 30 1.96 -6.02 -6.08
CA CYS A 30 1.88 -6.53 -7.46
C CYS A 30 3.12 -7.37 -7.85
N PRO A 31 3.38 -8.50 -7.17
CA PRO A 31 4.56 -9.32 -7.41
C PRO A 31 4.72 -9.76 -8.89
N ALA A 32 5.95 -9.89 -9.38
CA ALA A 32 6.24 -10.12 -10.78
C ALA A 32 5.63 -11.45 -11.24
N GLY A 33 4.80 -11.41 -12.30
CA GLY A 33 4.12 -12.62 -12.80
C GLY A 33 2.95 -13.09 -11.94
N GLN A 34 2.58 -12.34 -10.90
CA GLN A 34 1.38 -12.54 -10.09
C GLN A 34 0.43 -11.35 -10.25
N GLY A 35 -0.88 -11.59 -10.07
CA GLY A 35 -1.86 -10.50 -10.07
C GLY A 35 -1.67 -9.57 -8.86
N CYS A 36 -2.04 -8.30 -9.02
CA CYS A 36 -2.02 -7.33 -7.93
C CYS A 36 -3.00 -7.72 -6.80
N LYS A 37 -2.47 -7.77 -5.58
CA LYS A 37 -3.24 -7.88 -4.34
C LYS A 37 -3.51 -6.47 -3.82
N VAL A 38 -4.76 -6.21 -3.46
CA VAL A 38 -5.18 -4.93 -2.89
C VAL A 38 -5.74 -5.21 -1.51
N SER A 39 -5.14 -4.59 -0.51
CA SER A 39 -5.59 -4.66 0.87
C SER A 39 -6.14 -3.31 1.29
N LYS A 40 -7.32 -3.30 1.92
CA LYS A 40 -8.06 -2.09 2.30
C LYS A 40 -8.24 -2.03 3.81
N TRP A 41 -8.01 -0.86 4.39
CA TRP A 41 -8.25 -0.55 5.80
C TRP A 41 -9.00 0.77 5.98
N PRO A 42 -9.71 0.93 7.11
CA PRO A 42 -10.17 2.24 7.55
C PRO A 42 -9.00 3.19 7.80
N LEU A 43 -9.17 4.46 7.46
CA LEU A 43 -8.21 5.52 7.79
C LEU A 43 -8.45 6.03 9.21
N ASP A 44 -8.06 5.21 10.18
CA ASP A 44 -8.08 5.57 11.60
C ASP A 44 -6.73 5.26 12.28
N SER A 45 -6.55 5.78 13.49
CA SER A 45 -5.30 5.62 14.24
C SER A 45 -4.98 4.18 14.64
N TYR A 46 -5.97 3.28 14.62
CA TYR A 46 -5.79 1.87 14.98
C TYR A 46 -5.29 1.06 13.78
N HIS A 47 -5.87 1.28 12.61
CA HIS A 47 -5.54 0.54 11.40
C HIS A 47 -4.36 1.12 10.62
N MET A 48 -4.09 2.43 10.74
CA MET A 48 -2.94 3.05 10.08
C MET A 48 -1.60 2.35 10.40
N PRO A 49 -1.23 2.06 11.67
CA PRO A 49 0.02 1.34 11.95
C PRO A 49 0.03 -0.10 11.39
N ILE A 50 -1.12 -0.76 11.30
CA ILE A 50 -1.23 -2.11 10.73
C ILE A 50 -0.96 -2.07 9.23
N ALA A 51 -1.57 -1.12 8.52
CA ALA A 51 -1.37 -1.00 7.09
C ALA A 51 0.06 -0.54 6.74
N MET A 52 0.68 0.29 7.57
CA MET A 52 2.11 0.63 7.45
C MET A 52 3.02 -0.59 7.63
N ALA A 53 2.75 -1.42 8.63
CA ALA A 53 3.51 -2.65 8.84
C ALA A 53 3.37 -3.61 7.66
N TYR A 54 2.15 -3.78 7.14
CA TYR A 54 1.90 -4.62 5.97
C TYR A 54 2.60 -4.09 4.70
N TYR A 55 2.58 -2.78 4.49
CA TYR A 55 3.32 -2.15 3.39
C TYR A 55 4.82 -2.40 3.50
N ALA A 56 5.40 -2.23 4.69
CA ALA A 56 6.81 -2.50 4.92
C ALA A 56 7.18 -3.97 4.65
N GLU A 57 6.35 -4.92 5.11
CA GLU A 57 6.50 -6.35 4.81
C GLU A 57 6.47 -6.62 3.30
N CYS A 58 5.52 -6.03 2.57
CA CYS A 58 5.45 -6.18 1.11
C CYS A 58 6.70 -5.60 0.42
N CYS A 59 7.22 -4.47 0.89
CA CYS A 59 8.44 -3.87 0.37
C CYS A 59 9.66 -4.77 0.62
N GLU A 60 9.79 -5.35 1.80
CA GLU A 60 10.85 -6.31 2.11
C GLU A 60 10.80 -7.54 1.20
N LEU A 61 9.60 -8.06 0.93
CA LEU A 61 9.41 -9.20 0.02
C LEU A 61 9.82 -8.92 -1.43
N GLU A 62 9.66 -7.69 -1.92
CA GLU A 62 10.13 -7.29 -3.25
C GLU A 62 11.64 -7.02 -3.32
N THR A 63 12.28 -6.79 -2.16
CA THR A 63 13.72 -6.51 -2.08
C THR A 63 14.55 -7.78 -1.83
N ALA A 64 13.91 -8.90 -1.50
CA ALA A 64 14.52 -10.19 -1.18
C ALA A 64 14.78 -11.06 -2.43
#